data_AF-A0A1M6SNT4-F1
#
_entry.id   AF-A0A1M6SNT4-F1
#
_cell.length_a   1.000
_cell.length_b   1.000
_cell.length_c   1.000
_cell.angle_alpha   90.00
_cell.angle_beta   90.00
_cell.angle_gamma   90.00
#
_symmetry.space_group_name_H-M   'P 1'
#
loop_
_entity.id
_entity.type
_entity.pdbx_description
1 polymer ?
#
loop_
_entity_poly.entity_id
_entity_poly.type
_entity_poly.pdbx_seq_one_letter_code
_entity_poly.pdbx_strand_id
1 'polypeptide(L)'
;MRTDYHPTPTEVVASWIPHDARWHAAARTAAAAGSDELRRYVSGLVHEQRDGDRELADEYDLLSIGAVVEDLGVGGLAAVEWSKVRDALLLPLTKRM
;
A
#
# COMPACT_ATOMS: atom_id res chain seq x y z
N MET A 1 -2.15 11.93 28.73
CA MET A 1 -2.00 12.60 27.43
C MET A 1 -1.83 11.49 26.40
N ARG A 2 -2.91 11.10 25.72
CA ARG A 2 -2.81 10.19 24.57
C ARG A 2 -2.22 11.07 23.47
N THR A 3 -1.02 10.76 22.98
CA THR A 3 -0.55 11.36 21.74
C THR A 3 -1.50 10.86 20.65
N ASP A 4 -2.29 11.75 20.06
CA ASP A 4 -3.05 11.47 18.85
C ASP A 4 -2.04 11.30 17.71
N TYR A 5 -1.45 10.10 17.64
CA TYR A 5 -0.52 9.72 16.59
C TYR A 5 -1.33 9.44 15.33
N HIS A 6 -1.08 10.22 14.29
CA HIS A 6 -1.58 9.98 12.95
C HIS A 6 -0.45 9.36 12.13
N PRO A 7 -0.64 8.16 11.56
CA PRO A 7 0.37 7.53 10.72
C PRO A 7 0.62 8.39 9.48
N THR A 8 1.87 8.45 9.05
CA THR A 8 2.20 9.08 7.77
C THR A 8 1.69 8.24 6.60
N PRO A 9 1.47 8.84 5.41
CA PRO A 9 1.08 8.07 4.23
C PRO A 9 2.03 6.91 3.90
N THR A 10 3.34 7.11 4.12
CA THR A 10 4.34 6.04 3.99
C THR A 10 4.08 4.89 4.96
N GLU A 11 3.79 5.18 6.23
CA GLU A 11 3.50 4.16 7.24
C GLU A 11 2.19 3.42 6.96
N VAL A 12 1.18 4.11 6.44
CA VAL A 12 -0.08 3.50 6.01
C VAL A 12 0.19 2.45 4.93
N VAL A 13 0.83 2.84 3.82
CA VAL A 13 1.09 1.91 2.70
C VAL A 13 2.05 0.78 3.12
N ALA A 14 3.10 1.10 3.90
CA ALA A 14 4.07 0.11 4.35
C ALA A 14 3.51 -0.86 5.41
N SER A 15 2.46 -0.50 6.14
CA SER A 15 1.79 -1.40 7.09
C SER A 15 0.61 -2.15 6.48
N TRP A 16 0.07 -1.64 5.38
CA TRP A 16 -1.05 -2.22 4.67
C TRP A 16 -0.63 -3.31 3.68
N ILE A 17 0.10 -2.95 2.63
CA ILE A 17 0.34 -3.84 1.48
C ILE A 17 1.16 -5.09 1.85
N PRO A 18 2.22 -5.00 2.68
CA PRO A 18 2.95 -6.20 3.06
C PRO A 18 2.11 -7.21 3.85
N HIS A 19 1.02 -6.76 4.48
CA HIS A 19 0.20 -7.58 5.37
C HIS A 19 -1.14 -8.01 4.76
N ASP A 20 -1.56 -7.38 3.66
CA ASP A 20 -2.75 -7.78 2.94
C ASP A 20 -2.44 -8.86 1.90
N ALA A 21 -2.83 -10.10 2.21
CA ALA A 21 -2.56 -11.27 1.38
C ALA A 21 -3.11 -11.14 -0.05
N ARG A 22 -4.16 -10.32 -0.26
CA ARG A 22 -4.76 -10.10 -1.58
C ARG A 22 -3.80 -9.39 -2.53
N TRP A 23 -3.08 -8.40 -2.02
CA TRP A 23 -2.26 -7.50 -2.83
C TRP A 23 -0.76 -7.72 -2.67
N HIS A 24 -0.34 -8.43 -1.61
CA HIS A 24 1.06 -8.64 -1.27
C HIS A 24 1.90 -9.18 -2.44
N ALA A 25 1.46 -10.23 -3.12
CA ALA A 25 2.25 -10.90 -4.15
C ALA A 25 2.49 -10.00 -5.38
N ALA A 26 1.43 -9.35 -5.87
CA ALA A 26 1.52 -8.43 -7.01
C ALA A 26 2.31 -7.17 -6.65
N ALA A 27 2.09 -6.60 -5.47
CA ALA A 27 2.87 -5.47 -4.99
C ALA A 27 4.36 -5.81 -4.81
N ARG A 28 4.68 -7.01 -4.28
CA ARG A 28 6.06 -7.46 -4.15
C ARG A 28 6.72 -7.64 -5.51
N THR A 29 5.97 -8.14 -6.51
CA THR A 29 6.44 -8.24 -7.90
C THR A 29 6.74 -6.86 -8.48
N ALA A 30 5.82 -5.90 -8.30
CA ALA A 30 6.03 -4.51 -8.73
C ALA A 30 7.21 -3.85 -8.01
N ALA A 31 7.36 -4.06 -6.70
CA ALA A 31 8.48 -3.57 -5.90
C ALA A 31 9.84 -4.13 -6.37
N ALA A 32 9.86 -5.40 -6.81
CA ALA A 32 11.06 -6.02 -7.36
C ALA A 32 11.46 -5.40 -8.71
N ALA A 33 10.48 -4.91 -9.49
CA ALA A 33 10.72 -4.18 -10.73
C ALA A 33 11.19 -2.74 -10.48
N GLY A 34 10.70 -2.08 -9.43
CA GLY A 34 11.15 -0.74 -9.05
C GLY A 34 10.16 0.01 -8.16
N SER A 35 10.60 1.15 -7.61
CA SER A 35 9.73 2.01 -6.79
C SER A 35 8.64 2.69 -7.63
N ASP A 36 8.90 2.97 -8.91
CA ASP A 36 7.91 3.58 -9.81
C ASP A 36 6.85 2.57 -10.24
N GLU A 37 7.24 1.32 -10.51
CA GLU A 37 6.31 0.22 -10.80
C GLU A 37 5.42 -0.06 -9.59
N LEU A 38 5.99 -0.08 -8.39
CA LEU A 38 5.24 -0.18 -7.15
C LEU A 38 4.25 0.99 -7.00
N ARG A 39 4.71 2.23 -7.17
CA ARG A 39 3.85 3.42 -7.11
C ARG A 39 2.68 3.30 -8.08
N ARG A 40 2.93 2.84 -9.31
CA ARG A 40 1.92 2.69 -10.36
C ARG A 40 0.88 1.63 -10.00
N TYR A 41 1.33 0.47 -9.51
CA TYR A 41 0.44 -0.60 -9.05
C TYR A 41 -0.46 -0.13 -7.90
N VAL A 42 0.11 0.52 -6.88
CA VAL A 42 -0.65 1.01 -5.72
C VAL A 42 -1.59 2.15 -6.10
N SER A 43 -1.19 3.01 -7.04
CA SER A 43 -2.08 4.05 -7.58
C SER A 43 -3.27 3.43 -8.32
N GLY A 44 -3.06 2.34 -9.07
CA GLY A 44 -4.13 1.58 -9.71
C GLY A 44 -5.14 1.04 -8.70
N LEU A 45 -4.67 0.45 -7.59
CA LEU A 45 -5.55 -0.04 -6.52
C LEU A 45 -6.37 1.12 -5.91
N VAL A 46 -5.70 2.18 -5.51
CA VAL A 46 -6.29 3.26 -4.69
C VAL A 46 -7.18 4.19 -5.50
N HIS A 47 -6.77 4.56 -6.72
CA HIS A 47 -7.47 5.56 -7.53
C HIS A 47 -8.33 4.96 -8.64
N GLU A 48 -7.88 3.84 -9.22
CA GLU A 48 -8.56 3.22 -10.36
C GLU A 48 -9.37 1.99 -9.95
N GLN A 49 -9.30 1.58 -8.67
CA GLN A 49 -9.91 0.36 -8.16
C GLN A 49 -9.53 -0.86 -9.01
N ARG A 50 -8.24 -0.96 -9.31
CA ARG A 50 -7.65 -1.99 -10.17
C ARG A 50 -6.48 -2.70 -9.51
N ASP A 51 -6.52 -4.02 -9.55
CA ASP A 51 -5.40 -4.90 -9.24
C ASP A 51 -4.66 -5.25 -10.54
N GLY A 52 -3.67 -4.41 -10.89
CA GLY A 52 -3.02 -4.46 -12.20
C GLY A 52 -4.02 -4.14 -13.33
N ASP A 53 -4.21 -5.08 -14.26
CA ASP A 53 -5.17 -4.93 -15.36
C ASP A 53 -6.60 -5.38 -15.00
N ARG A 54 -6.82 -5.86 -13.77
CA ARG A 54 -8.11 -6.40 -13.32
C ARG A 54 -8.88 -5.37 -12.49
N GLU A 55 -10.11 -5.08 -12.88
CA GLU A 55 -11.02 -4.25 -12.06
C GLU A 55 -11.45 -4.99 -10.80
N LEU A 56 -11.53 -4.25 -9.70
CA LEU A 56 -12.06 -4.74 -8.43
C LEU A 56 -13.57 -4.66 -8.47
N ALA A 57 -14.22 -5.83 -8.44
CA ALA A 57 -15.68 -5.95 -8.42
C ALA A 57 -16.21 -6.45 -7.08
N ASP A 58 -15.33 -6.83 -6.16
CA ASP A 58 -15.69 -7.35 -4.84
C ASP A 58 -15.88 -6.21 -3.84
N GLU A 59 -17.02 -6.20 -3.14
CA GLU A 59 -17.37 -5.14 -2.18
C GLU A 59 -16.39 -5.07 -1.00
N TYR A 60 -15.85 -6.19 -0.53
CA TYR A 60 -14.87 -6.20 0.57
C TYR A 60 -13.52 -5.63 0.14
N ASP A 61 -13.14 -5.83 -1.12
CA ASP A 61 -11.93 -5.21 -1.69
C ASP A 61 -12.09 -3.69 -1.77
N LEU A 62 -13.24 -3.22 -2.25
CA LEU A 62 -13.54 -1.80 -2.35
C LEU A 62 -13.59 -1.13 -0.97
N LEU A 63 -14.25 -1.75 0.01
CA LEU A 63 -14.30 -1.25 1.39
C LEU A 63 -12.92 -1.16 2.02
N SER A 64 -12.10 -2.20 1.81
CA SER A 64 -10.75 -2.22 2.35
C SER A 64 -9.86 -1.14 1.74
N ILE A 65 -10.02 -0.83 0.45
CA ILE A 65 -9.31 0.28 -0.21
C ILE A 65 -9.83 1.63 0.29
N GLY A 66 -11.13 1.75 0.50
CA GLY A 66 -11.75 2.94 1.09
C GLY A 66 -11.11 3.31 2.43
N ALA A 67 -10.95 2.34 3.33
CA ALA A 67 -10.28 2.55 4.62
C ALA A 67 -8.84 3.06 4.46
N VAL A 68 -8.08 2.51 3.50
CA VAL A 68 -6.71 2.97 3.21
C VAL A 68 -6.70 4.39 2.67
N VAL A 69 -7.65 4.75 1.80
CA VAL A 69 -7.79 6.12 1.28
C VAL A 69 -8.04 7.10 2.42
N GLU A 70 -8.89 6.74 3.37
CA GLU A 70 -9.15 7.57 4.56
C GLU A 70 -7.88 7.76 5.41
N ASP A 71 -7.15 6.67 5.67
CA ASP A 71 -5.90 6.70 6.45
C ASP A 71 -4.77 7.48 5.77
N LEU A 72 -4.71 7.51 4.44
CA LEU A 72 -3.74 8.30 3.68
C LEU A 72 -3.93 9.82 3.86
N GLY A 73 -5.14 10.25 4.21
CA GLY A 73 -5.46 11.65 4.53
C GLY A 73 -5.08 12.67 3.45
N VAL A 74 -4.78 13.90 3.88
CA VAL A 74 -4.57 15.07 2.99
C VAL A 74 -3.38 14.91 2.04
N GLY A 75 -2.35 14.15 2.42
CA GLY A 75 -1.16 13.92 1.60
C GLY A 75 -1.35 12.88 0.50
N GLY A 76 -2.30 11.96 0.69
CA GLY A 76 -2.57 10.88 -0.26
C GLY A 76 -1.32 10.08 -0.63
N LEU A 77 -1.36 9.47 -1.81
CA LEU A 77 -0.22 8.75 -2.39
C LEU A 77 0.95 9.66 -2.80
N ALA A 78 0.71 10.97 -2.96
CA ALA A 78 1.74 11.93 -3.35
C ALA A 78 2.79 12.15 -2.25
N ALA A 79 2.42 11.95 -0.98
CA ALA A 79 3.30 12.08 0.18
C ALA A 79 4.00 10.76 0.58
N VAL A 80 3.84 9.69 -0.20
CA VAL A 80 4.43 8.38 0.09
C VAL A 80 5.90 8.34 -0.36
N GLU A 81 6.78 7.92 0.55
CA GLU A 81 8.17 7.60 0.25
C GLU A 81 8.29 6.18 -0.31
N TRP A 82 8.16 6.04 -1.63
CA TRP A 82 8.08 4.75 -2.33
C TRP A 82 9.31 3.85 -2.21
N SER A 83 10.49 4.42 -1.95
CA SER A 83 11.70 3.64 -1.65
C SER A 83 11.53 2.86 -0.34
N LYS A 84 11.00 3.50 0.71
CA LYS A 84 10.76 2.85 2.02
C LYS A 84 9.71 1.75 1.93
N VAL A 85 8.62 1.99 1.18
CA VAL A 85 7.57 0.98 0.96
C VAL A 85 8.12 -0.23 0.20
N ARG A 86 8.91 0.02 -0.86
CA ARG A 86 9.59 -1.03 -1.62
C ARG A 86 10.51 -1.85 -0.72
N ASP A 87 11.34 -1.19 0.09
CA ASP A 87 12.26 -1.89 0.98
C ASP A 87 11.48 -2.74 1.99
N ALA A 88 10.41 -2.22 2.60
CA ALA A 88 9.53 -2.98 3.49
C ALA A 88 8.91 -4.21 2.80
N LEU A 89 8.51 -4.09 1.53
CA LEU A 89 7.93 -5.19 0.75
C LEU A 89 8.95 -6.25 0.34
N LEU A 90 10.20 -5.86 0.11
CA LEU A 90 11.25 -6.76 -0.40
C LEU A 90 12.07 -7.42 0.72
N LEU A 91 12.17 -6.77 1.88
CA LEU A 91 12.79 -7.37 3.05
C LEU A 91 12.18 -8.76 3.29
N PRO A 92 13.01 -9.77 3.59
CA PRO A 92 12.47 -11.03 4.07
C PRO A 92 11.66 -10.72 5.33
N LEU A 93 10.49 -11.35 5.49
CA LEU A 93 9.76 -11.43 6.76
C LEU A 93 10.57 -12.28 7.77
N THR A 94 11.86 -12.01 7.93
CA THR A 94 12.64 -12.51 9.06
C THR A 94 12.10 -11.80 10.29
N LYS A 95 11.34 -12.57 11.07
CA LYS A 95 10.90 -12.30 12.45
C LYS A 95 11.68 -11.14 13.05
N ARG A 96 11.01 -10.02 13.31
CA ARG A 96 11.38 -9.17 14.44
C ARG A 96 11.27 -10.07 15.67
N MET A 97 12.40 -10.58 16.13
CA MET A 97 12.55 -11.24 17.43
C MET A 97 12.30 -10.24 18.54
#